data_AF-A0A838VL40-F1
#
_entry.id   AF-A0A838VL40-F1
#
_cell.length_a   1.000
_cell.length_b   1.000
_cell.length_c   1.000
_cell.angle_alpha   90.00
_cell.angle_beta   90.00
_cell.angle_gamma   90.00
#
_symmetry.space_group_name_H-M   'P 1'
#
loop_
_entity.id
_entity.type
_entity.pdbx_description
1 polymer ?
#
loop_
_entity_poly.entity_id
_entity_poly.type
_entity_poly.pdbx_seq_one_letter_code
_entity_poly.pdbx_strand_id
1 'polypeptide(L)' 'VGKGGVVRDPEVRTAACEAVAAWLDGEGWTIEGLVESPITGPEGNVEYLIAAHRG' A
#
# COMPACT_ATOMS: atom_id res chain seq x y z
N VAL A 1 7.08 13.09 3.89
CA VAL A 1 6.09 12.88 4.98
C VAL A 1 5.79 14.23 5.63
N GLY A 2 4.51 14.60 5.80
CA GLY A 2 4.10 15.90 6.33
C GLY A 2 4.10 15.99 7.85
N LYS A 3 3.73 17.16 8.40
CA LYS A 3 3.50 17.36 9.85
C LYS A 3 2.50 16.32 10.36
N GLY A 4 2.87 15.59 11.42
CA GLY A 4 2.06 14.52 12.02
C GLY A 4 2.14 13.18 11.29
N GLY A 5 3.23 12.85 10.60
CA GLY A 5 3.42 11.51 10.02
C GLY A 5 2.59 11.19 8.76
N VAL A 6 1.78 12.13 8.28
CA VAL A 6 0.86 11.89 7.16
C VAL A 6 1.54 11.97 5.79
N VAL A 7 1.32 10.98 4.94
CA VAL A 7 1.73 10.96 3.54
C VAL A 7 0.63 11.59 2.66
N ARG A 8 0.88 12.85 2.25
CA ARG A 8 -0.05 13.61 1.40
C ARG A 8 0.20 13.44 -0.10
N ASP A 9 1.44 13.10 -0.45
CA ASP A 9 1.89 12.99 -1.83
C ASP A 9 1.38 11.66 -2.45
N PRO A 10 0.57 11.71 -3.52
CA PRO A 10 0.10 10.51 -4.20
C PRO A 10 1.24 9.68 -4.79
N GLU A 11 2.33 10.29 -5.27
CA GLU A 11 3.46 9.55 -5.87
C GLU A 11 4.16 8.70 -4.81
N VAL A 12 4.31 9.23 -3.58
CA VAL A 12 4.88 8.49 -2.45
C VAL A 12 3.99 7.31 -2.06
N ARG A 13 2.66 7.46 -2.13
CA ARG A 13 1.72 6.36 -1.85
C ARG A 13 1.81 5.26 -2.92
N THR A 14 1.85 5.64 -4.20
CA THR A 14 2.03 4.71 -5.32
C THR A 14 3.35 3.95 -5.19
N ALA A 15 4.46 4.66 -4.95
CA ALA A 15 5.77 4.04 -4.77
C ALA A 15 5.81 3.04 -3.61
N ALA A 16 5.12 3.34 -2.50
CA ALA A 16 5.00 2.41 -1.37
C ALA A 16 4.22 1.14 -1.76
N CYS A 17 3.12 1.28 -2.50
CA CYS A 17 2.35 0.14 -3.00
C CYS A 17 3.15 -0.72 -3.97
N GLU A 18 3.87 -0.10 -4.91
CA GLU A 18 4.73 -0.79 -5.87
C GLU A 18 5.86 -1.56 -5.17
N ALA A 19 6.47 -0.97 -4.14
CA ALA A 19 7.52 -1.63 -3.37
C ALA A 19 7.01 -2.89 -2.65
N VAL A 20 5.81 -2.82 -2.04
CA VAL A 20 5.20 -3.98 -1.38
C VAL A 20 4.78 -5.05 -2.39
N ALA A 21 4.21 -4.64 -3.54
CA ALA A 21 3.85 -5.55 -4.61
C ALA A 21 5.07 -6.28 -5.19
N ALA A 22 6.15 -5.55 -5.48
CA ALA A 22 7.39 -6.13 -5.98
C ALA A 22 8.02 -7.10 -4.97
N TRP A 23 7.93 -6.79 -3.67
CA TRP A 23 8.38 -7.70 -2.63
C TRP A 23 7.55 -8.99 -2.59
N LEU A 24 6.21 -8.91 -2.64
CA LEU A 24 5.34 -10.09 -2.69
C LEU A 24 5.62 -10.99 -3.90
N ASP A 25 5.75 -10.37 -5.08
CA ASP A 25 6.10 -11.07 -6.33
C ASP A 25 7.45 -11.80 -6.21
N GLY A 26 8.47 -11.11 -5.66
CA GLY A 26 9.79 -11.69 -5.41
C GLY A 26 9.79 -12.85 -4.41
N GLU A 27 8.84 -12.87 -3.48
CA GLU A 27 8.63 -13.95 -2.50
C GLU A 27 7.74 -15.11 -3.02
N GLY A 28 7.39 -15.07 -4.31
CA GLY A 28 6.60 -16.09 -5.00
C GLY A 28 5.11 -16.06 -4.70
N TRP A 29 4.58 -14.92 -4.25
CA TRP A 29 3.14 -14.72 -4.10
C TRP A 29 2.52 -14.23 -5.40
N THR A 30 1.31 -14.71 -5.68
CA THR A 30 0.48 -14.18 -6.77
C THR A 30 -0.42 -13.10 -6.21
N ILE A 31 -0.28 -11.87 -6.71
CA ILE A 31 -1.13 -10.74 -6.30
C ILE A 31 -2.49 -10.87 -6.98
N GLU A 32 -3.56 -10.80 -6.19
CA GLU A 32 -4.95 -10.83 -6.67
C GLU A 32 -5.53 -9.42 -6.86
N GLY A 33 -5.07 -8.46 -6.07
CA GLY A 33 -5.53 -7.08 -6.19
C GLY A 33 -4.92 -6.14 -5.17
N LEU A 34 -4.98 -4.84 -5.48
CA LEU A 34 -4.60 -3.74 -4.62
C LEU A 34 -5.71 -2.69 -4.71
N VAL A 35 -6.22 -2.25 -3.56
CA VAL A 35 -7.30 -1.25 -3.48
C VAL A 35 -7.01 -0.24 -2.38
N GLU A 36 -7.55 0.98 -2.53
CA GLU A 36 -7.57 1.94 -1.44
C GLU A 36 -8.52 1.46 -0.33
N SER A 37 -8.12 1.64 0.93
CA SER A 37 -8.97 1.37 2.09
C SER A 37 -10.18 2.31 2.08
N PRO A 38 -11.39 1.82 2.44
CA PRO A 38 -12.57 2.67 2.54
C PRO A 38 -12.50 3.67 3.71
N ILE A 39 -11.52 3.52 4.61
CA ILE A 39 -11.29 4.39 5.75
C ILE A 39 -9.83 4.86 5.77
N THR A 40 -9.61 6.04 6.35
CA THR A 40 -8.27 6.57 6.60
C THR A 40 -7.75 6.15 7.97
N GLY A 41 -6.42 6.06 8.11
CA GLY A 41 -5.78 5.79 9.40
C GLY A 41 -6.02 6.92 10.42
N PRO A 42 -5.70 6.72 11.71
CA PRO A 42 -6.04 7.66 12.79
C PRO A 42 -5.52 9.09 12.58
N GLU A 43 -4.37 9.25 11.93
CA GLU A 43 -3.77 10.56 11.63
C GLU A 43 -4.18 11.10 10.26
N GLY A 44 -5.03 10.39 9.52
CA GLY A 44 -5.52 10.75 8.18
C GLY A 44 -4.66 10.23 7.03
N ASN A 45 -3.87 9.17 7.25
CA ASN A 45 -3.19 8.48 6.16
C ASN A 45 -4.20 7.75 5.27
N VAL A 46 -4.03 7.90 3.96
CA VAL A 46 -4.69 7.03 2.99
C VAL A 46 -3.94 5.70 3.02
N GLU A 47 -4.67 4.63 3.29
CA GLU A 47 -4.14 3.27 3.42
C GLU A 47 -4.60 2.41 2.24
N TYR A 48 -3.85 1.36 1.93
CA TYR A 48 -4.16 0.44 0.83
C TYR A 48 -4.17 -1.00 1.33
N LEU A 49 -5.03 -1.81 0.74
CA LEU A 49 -5.15 -3.24 1.01
C LEU A 49 -4.66 -4.01 -0.22
N ILE A 50 -3.74 -4.94 -0.01
CA ILE A 50 -3.24 -5.86 -1.04
C ILE A 50 -3.63 -7.30 -0.69
N ALA A 51 -4.24 -8.00 -1.64
CA ALA A 51 -4.56 -9.41 -1.54
C ALA A 51 -3.59 -10.21 -2.39
N ALA A 52 -3.02 -11.27 -1.83
CA ALA A 52 -2.16 -12.20 -2.53
C ALA A 52 -2.30 -13.60 -1.93
N HIS A 53 -2.09 -14.62 -2.76
CA HIS A 53 -2.05 -16.01 -2.31
C HIS A 53 -0.73 -16.66 -2.71
N ARG A 54 -0.38 -17.70 -1.96
CA ARG A 54 0.73 -18.60 -2.27
C ARG A 54 0.24 -20.01 -1.98
N GLY A 55 0.38 -20.88 -2.97
CA GLY A 55 -0.19 -22.23 -3.00
C GLY A 55 0.18 -23.10 -1.82
#